data_AF-A0A2T7EMF3-F1
#
_entry.id   AF-A0A2T7EMF3-F1
#
_cell.length_a   1.000
_cell.length_b   1.000
_cell.length_c   1.000
_cell.angle_alpha   90.00
_cell.angle_beta   90.00
_cell.angle_gamma   90.00
#
_symmetry.space_group_name_H-M   'P 1'
#
loop_
_entity.id
_entity.type
_entity.pdbx_description
1 polymer ?
#
loop_
_entity_poly.entity_id
_entity_poly.type
_entity_poly.pdbx_seq_one_letter_code
_entity_poly.pdbx_strand_id
1 'polypeptide(L)'
;MLDADKTTHAAANFAGILKHNFEYLHCWEIMKDEPKWQDPKPRAFAKSAGGDGFGEDTINLGDDNSSPTGSAEKRPMGRDSAKAAKKKANSSTGSASSLEYASRMQDLSLQKISILQEESVRKNDRFQQLAFIDKKRFEEMRSHNQSLLLIEQEKIQIMREKHDMETRKRRRSKRMKDPWD
;
A
#
# COMPACT_ATOMS: atom_id res chain seq x y z
N MET A 1 29.67 -12.43 5.28
CA MET A 1 28.90 -12.31 4.04
C MET A 1 27.66 -11.50 4.36
N LEU A 2 27.55 -10.31 3.78
CA LEU A 2 26.55 -9.31 4.15
C LEU A 2 25.17 -9.79 3.68
N ASP A 3 24.13 -9.58 4.49
CA ASP A 3 22.75 -9.97 4.15
C ASP A 3 22.23 -9.27 2.87
N ALA A 4 22.80 -8.10 2.58
CA ALA A 4 22.63 -7.38 1.33
C ALA A 4 22.98 -8.23 0.09
N ASP A 5 24.02 -9.08 0.19
CA ASP A 5 24.45 -9.92 -0.92
C ASP A 5 23.42 -11.02 -1.22
N LYS A 6 22.74 -11.54 -0.18
CA LYS A 6 21.72 -12.59 -0.32
C LYS A 6 20.43 -12.05 -0.92
N THR A 7 19.98 -10.89 -0.45
CA THR A 7 18.76 -10.26 -0.95
C THR A 7 18.94 -9.81 -2.41
N THR A 8 20.11 -9.26 -2.75
CA THR A 8 20.44 -8.87 -4.13
C THR A 8 20.49 -10.08 -5.07
N HIS A 9 21.10 -11.19 -4.64
CA HIS A 9 21.13 -12.41 -5.43
C HIS A 9 19.73 -13.00 -5.66
N ALA A 10 18.89 -13.02 -4.62
CA ALA A 10 17.51 -13.49 -4.73
C ALA A 10 16.66 -12.63 -5.69
N ALA A 11 16.79 -11.31 -5.63
CA ALA A 11 16.09 -10.39 -6.52
C ALA A 11 16.54 -10.55 -7.99
N ALA A 12 17.83 -10.76 -8.22
CA ALA A 12 18.37 -11.03 -9.56
C ALA A 12 17.84 -12.35 -10.15
N ASN A 13 17.77 -13.41 -9.33
CA ASN A 13 17.19 -14.69 -9.74
C ASN A 13 15.69 -14.55 -10.08
N PHE A 14 14.93 -13.83 -9.25
CA PHE A 14 13.52 -13.55 -9.49
C PHE A 14 13.30 -12.84 -10.83
N ALA A 15 14.06 -11.78 -11.10
CA ALA A 15 13.96 -11.02 -12.34
C ALA A 15 14.38 -11.86 -13.57
N GLY A 16 15.36 -12.75 -13.41
CA GLY A 16 15.78 -13.68 -14.44
C GLY A 16 14.66 -14.64 -14.88
N ILE A 17 13.85 -15.11 -13.92
CA ILE A 17 12.75 -16.06 -14.13
C ILE A 17 11.48 -15.34 -14.60
N LEU A 18 11.02 -14.34 -13.87
CA LEU A 18 9.71 -13.70 -14.06
C LEU A 18 9.74 -12.50 -15.00
N LYS A 19 10.94 -12.10 -15.47
CA LYS A 19 11.17 -11.01 -16.44
C LYS A 19 10.69 -9.63 -15.96
N HIS A 20 10.48 -9.46 -14.65
CA HIS A 20 10.24 -8.16 -14.03
C HIS A 20 10.91 -8.08 -12.65
N ASN A 21 11.10 -6.86 -12.16
CA ASN A 21 11.71 -6.63 -10.84
C ASN A 21 10.76 -7.03 -9.71
N PHE A 22 11.32 -7.43 -8.58
CA PHE A 22 10.54 -7.72 -7.38
C PHE A 22 10.00 -6.42 -6.77
N GLU A 23 8.68 -6.23 -6.83
CA GLU A 23 8.02 -4.96 -6.49
C GLU A 23 8.01 -4.67 -4.97
N TYR A 24 8.12 -5.71 -4.14
CA TYR A 24 7.99 -5.60 -2.68
C TYR A 24 9.33 -5.56 -1.94
N LEU A 25 10.43 -5.24 -2.63
CA LEU A 25 11.75 -5.17 -2.01
C LEU A 25 11.80 -4.13 -0.89
N HIS A 26 11.09 -3.00 -1.09
CA HIS A 26 10.94 -1.95 -0.09
C HIS A 26 10.22 -2.45 1.19
N CYS A 27 9.21 -3.31 1.04
CA CYS A 27 8.52 -3.90 2.20
C CYS A 27 9.45 -4.83 2.99
N TRP A 28 10.30 -5.58 2.31
CA TRP A 28 11.34 -6.40 2.95
C TRP A 28 12.33 -5.55 3.74
N GLU A 29 12.83 -4.45 3.16
CA GLU A 29 13.76 -3.53 3.84
C GLU A 29 13.18 -2.95 5.13
N ILE A 30 11.88 -2.64 5.16
CA ILE A 30 11.20 -2.14 6.36
C ILE A 30 11.02 -3.24 7.42
N MET A 31 10.71 -4.46 7.00
CA MET A 31 10.28 -5.52 7.91
C MET A 31 11.42 -6.41 8.42
N LYS A 32 12.57 -6.47 7.72
CA LYS A 32 13.64 -7.42 8.04
C LYS A 32 14.20 -7.26 9.47
N ASP A 33 14.24 -6.04 9.99
CA ASP A 33 14.82 -5.74 11.31
C ASP A 33 13.79 -5.79 12.45
N GLU A 34 12.55 -6.15 12.15
CA GLU A 34 11.47 -6.23 13.15
C GLU A 34 11.71 -7.39 14.15
N PRO A 35 11.66 -7.14 15.48
CA PRO A 35 11.99 -8.14 16.51
C PRO A 35 11.16 -9.42 16.43
N LYS A 36 9.91 -9.32 15.96
CA LYS A 36 9.00 -10.45 15.76
C LYS A 36 9.52 -11.49 14.75
N TRP A 37 10.44 -11.11 13.87
CA TRP A 37 11.04 -11.97 12.84
C TRP A 37 12.51 -12.35 13.13
N GLN A 38 13.12 -11.75 14.15
CA GLN A 38 14.52 -11.97 14.54
C GLN A 38 14.70 -13.14 15.51
N ASP A 39 13.63 -13.57 16.20
CA ASP A 39 13.67 -14.69 17.14
C ASP A 39 13.25 -16.00 16.46
N PRO A 40 14.18 -16.90 16.10
CA PRO A 40 13.91 -18.32 16.12
C PRO A 40 13.81 -18.73 17.60
N LYS A 41 12.70 -18.39 18.27
CA LYS A 41 12.36 -19.10 19.50
C LYS A 41 12.38 -20.57 19.12
N PRO A 42 13.21 -21.41 19.75
CA PRO A 42 13.10 -22.84 19.54
C PRO A 42 11.65 -23.15 19.90
N ARG A 43 10.84 -23.52 18.89
CA ARG A 43 9.56 -24.16 19.17
C ARG A 43 9.95 -25.36 20.00
N ALA A 44 9.68 -25.28 21.30
CA ALA A 44 9.69 -26.43 22.17
C ALA A 44 8.52 -27.30 21.74
N PHE A 45 8.65 -27.94 20.58
CA PHE A 45 8.13 -29.28 20.41
C PHE A 45 8.90 -30.08 21.44
N ALA A 46 8.29 -30.24 22.61
CA ALA A 46 8.73 -31.20 23.60
C ALA A 46 8.89 -32.52 22.84
N LYS A 47 10.14 -32.90 22.59
CA LYS A 47 10.51 -34.25 22.23
C LYS A 47 10.12 -35.11 23.44
N SER A 48 8.88 -35.61 23.47
CA SER A 48 8.57 -36.80 24.25
C SER A 48 9.32 -37.93 23.59
N ALA A 49 10.50 -38.23 24.13
CA ALA A 49 11.25 -39.41 23.77
C ALA A 49 10.48 -40.66 24.24
N GLY A 50 10.28 -41.59 23.32
CA GLY A 50 10.10 -43.02 23.60
C GLY A 50 8.66 -43.50 23.85
N GLY A 51 8.20 -44.40 22.98
CA GLY A 51 7.03 -45.24 23.24
C GLY A 51 6.33 -45.71 21.98
N ASP A 52 6.89 -46.72 21.31
CA ASP A 52 6.17 -47.62 20.40
C ASP A 52 4.85 -48.09 21.00
N GLY A 53 3.83 -48.30 20.16
CA GLY A 53 2.67 -49.08 20.59
C GLY A 53 1.41 -48.86 19.78
N PHE A 54 1.27 -49.65 18.71
CA PHE A 54 -0.01 -50.06 18.13
C PHE A 54 -1.05 -50.42 19.20
N GLY A 55 -2.32 -50.12 18.94
CA GLY A 55 -3.42 -50.50 19.84
C GLY A 55 -4.79 -50.10 19.32
N GLU A 56 -5.18 -50.68 18.20
CA GLU A 56 -6.58 -50.99 17.91
C GLU A 56 -7.16 -51.78 19.10
N ASP A 57 -8.42 -51.53 19.46
CA ASP A 57 -9.48 -52.54 19.38
C ASP A 57 -10.58 -52.44 20.46
N THR A 58 -11.79 -52.74 19.97
CA THR A 58 -12.94 -53.41 20.61
C THR A 58 -13.62 -52.93 21.91
N ILE A 59 -14.86 -52.46 21.72
CA ILE A 59 -16.14 -52.87 22.39
C ILE A 59 -16.10 -53.57 23.76
N ASN A 60 -16.95 -53.11 24.68
CA ASN A 60 -17.92 -54.00 25.34
C ASN A 60 -19.15 -53.24 25.88
N LEU A 61 -20.33 -53.69 25.44
CA LEU A 61 -21.64 -53.39 26.00
C LEU A 61 -21.85 -54.32 27.20
N GLY A 62 -22.26 -53.80 28.36
CA GLY A 62 -22.58 -54.62 29.52
C GLY A 62 -23.46 -53.86 30.52
N ASP A 63 -24.66 -54.38 30.70
CA ASP A 63 -25.81 -53.83 31.41
C ASP A 63 -25.82 -54.18 32.92
N ASP A 64 -26.52 -53.30 33.65
CA ASP A 64 -27.12 -53.29 34.98
C ASP A 64 -26.54 -54.00 36.24
N ASN A 65 -26.78 -53.26 37.33
CA ASN A 65 -27.12 -53.71 38.68
C ASN A 65 -25.99 -53.93 39.70
N SER A 66 -25.71 -52.89 40.49
CA SER A 66 -25.86 -52.88 41.97
C SER A 66 -25.21 -51.63 42.61
N SER A 67 -25.94 -51.00 43.53
CA SER A 67 -25.41 -50.08 44.56
C SER A 67 -25.64 -50.76 45.93
N PRO A 68 -24.92 -50.48 47.04
CA PRO A 68 -24.35 -49.17 47.41
C PRO A 68 -23.04 -49.17 48.24
N THR A 69 -22.57 -47.95 48.54
CA THR A 69 -21.67 -47.57 49.66
C THR A 69 -20.17 -47.57 49.38
N GLY A 70 -19.64 -46.37 49.17
CA GLY A 70 -18.20 -46.07 49.22
C GLY A 70 -17.93 -44.68 48.66
N SER A 71 -17.56 -43.74 49.54
CA SER A 71 -16.97 -42.42 49.23
C SER A 71 -17.27 -41.88 47.83
N ALA A 72 -18.37 -41.15 47.68
CA ALA A 72 -18.63 -40.38 46.46
C ALA A 72 -17.60 -39.24 46.38
N GLU A 73 -16.42 -39.55 45.85
CA GLU A 73 -15.54 -38.58 45.22
C GLU A 73 -16.35 -37.97 44.07
N LYS A 74 -17.00 -36.84 44.38
CA LYS A 74 -17.93 -36.19 43.47
C LYS A 74 -17.18 -35.91 42.18
N ARG A 75 -17.61 -36.55 41.09
CA ARG A 75 -17.11 -36.27 39.74
C ARG A 75 -17.03 -34.75 39.55
N PRO A 76 -15.90 -34.21 39.08
CA PRO A 76 -15.72 -32.77 38.98
C PRO A 76 -16.86 -32.16 38.18
N MET A 77 -17.32 -31.00 38.65
CA MET A 77 -18.45 -30.26 38.08
C MET A 77 -18.31 -30.18 36.56
N GLY A 78 -19.31 -30.68 35.84
CA GLY A 78 -19.31 -30.71 34.38
C GLY A 78 -19.11 -29.31 33.78
N ARG A 79 -18.42 -29.26 32.64
CA ARG A 79 -18.07 -28.03 31.91
C ARG A 79 -19.23 -27.05 31.75
N ASP A 80 -20.44 -27.55 31.53
CA ASP A 80 -21.63 -26.73 31.33
C ASP A 80 -22.17 -26.13 32.64
N SER A 81 -22.18 -26.91 33.72
CA SER A 81 -22.55 -26.44 35.06
C SER A 81 -21.53 -25.42 35.60
N ALA A 82 -20.23 -25.62 35.32
CA ALA A 82 -19.18 -24.66 35.63
C ALA A 82 -19.34 -23.34 34.83
N LYS A 83 -19.79 -23.42 33.57
CA LYS A 83 -20.06 -22.24 32.72
C LYS A 83 -21.29 -21.47 33.20
N ALA A 84 -22.33 -22.17 33.67
CA ALA A 84 -23.53 -21.56 34.24
C ALA A 84 -23.24 -20.88 35.59
N ALA A 85 -22.45 -21.51 36.46
CA ALA A 85 -22.03 -20.92 37.73
C ALA A 85 -21.16 -19.66 37.53
N LYS A 86 -20.23 -19.67 36.56
CA LYS A 86 -19.44 -18.48 36.19
C LYS A 86 -20.31 -17.34 35.63
N LYS A 87 -21.39 -17.64 34.88
CA LYS A 87 -22.31 -16.60 34.42
C LYS A 87 -23.06 -15.90 35.56
N LYS A 88 -23.41 -16.62 36.64
CA LYS A 88 -24.09 -16.05 37.81
C LYS A 88 -23.14 -15.29 38.75
N ALA A 89 -21.87 -15.69 38.84
CA ALA A 89 -20.87 -14.97 39.63
C ALA A 89 -20.38 -13.68 38.92
N ASN A 90 -20.36 -13.67 37.58
CA ASN A 90 -19.91 -12.50 36.83
C ASN A 90 -20.97 -11.39 36.69
N SER A 91 -22.24 -11.63 37.05
CA SER A 91 -23.27 -10.59 37.03
C SER A 91 -23.17 -9.59 38.19
N SER A 92 -22.38 -9.87 39.24
CA SER A 92 -22.21 -8.94 40.37
C SER A 92 -20.87 -8.20 40.41
N THR A 93 -19.87 -8.56 39.58
CA THR A 93 -18.48 -8.06 39.76
C THR A 93 -17.81 -7.60 38.46
N GLY A 94 -18.56 -7.24 37.40
CA GLY A 94 -17.97 -7.06 36.07
C GLY A 94 -18.45 -5.87 35.24
N SER A 95 -18.83 -4.74 35.85
CA SER A 95 -19.31 -3.57 35.08
C SER A 95 -18.18 -2.61 34.63
N ALA A 96 -17.03 -2.60 35.30
CA ALA A 96 -15.91 -1.71 34.96
C ALA A 96 -15.13 -2.12 33.68
N SER A 97 -15.04 -3.42 33.36
CA SER A 97 -14.25 -3.90 32.22
C SER A 97 -14.88 -3.66 30.85
N SER A 98 -16.21 -3.51 30.77
CA SER A 98 -16.92 -3.32 29.50
C SER A 98 -16.92 -1.86 29.04
N LEU A 99 -16.91 -0.91 29.99
CA LEU A 99 -16.96 0.52 29.69
C LEU A 99 -15.61 1.03 29.15
N GLU A 100 -14.52 0.56 29.74
CA GLU A 100 -13.14 0.81 29.28
C GLU A 100 -12.91 0.27 27.86
N TYR A 101 -13.42 -0.93 27.58
CA TYR A 101 -13.35 -1.52 26.24
C TYR A 101 -14.14 -0.71 25.21
N ALA A 102 -15.37 -0.32 25.55
CA ALA A 102 -16.22 0.49 24.67
C ALA A 102 -15.58 1.86 24.37
N SER A 103 -15.03 2.51 25.39
CA SER A 103 -14.32 3.80 25.25
C SER A 103 -13.11 3.67 24.34
N ARG A 104 -12.27 2.64 24.54
CA ARG A 104 -11.10 2.37 23.68
C ARG A 104 -11.50 2.11 22.23
N MET A 105 -12.60 1.41 21.99
CA MET A 105 -13.13 1.17 20.64
C MET A 105 -13.64 2.46 19.99
N GLN A 106 -14.26 3.35 20.77
CA GLN A 106 -14.68 4.67 20.30
C GLN A 106 -13.48 5.55 19.92
N ASP A 107 -12.44 5.57 20.75
CA ASP A 107 -11.20 6.31 20.48
C ASP A 107 -10.50 5.81 19.21
N LEU A 108 -10.41 4.48 19.03
CA LEU A 108 -9.88 3.88 17.81
C LEU A 108 -10.70 4.26 16.56
N SER A 109 -12.03 4.35 16.70
CA SER A 109 -12.91 4.78 15.61
C SER A 109 -12.64 6.23 15.23
N LEU A 110 -12.55 7.13 16.23
CA LEU A 110 -12.25 8.53 16.00
C LEU A 110 -10.86 8.73 15.38
N GLN A 111 -9.86 7.98 15.83
CA GLN A 111 -8.52 8.02 15.25
C GLN A 111 -8.53 7.59 13.78
N LYS A 112 -9.26 6.52 13.42
CA LYS A 112 -9.41 6.09 12.03
C LYS A 112 -10.09 7.15 11.17
N ILE A 113 -11.15 7.78 11.67
CA ILE A 113 -11.84 8.86 10.94
C ILE A 113 -10.88 10.03 10.69
N SER A 114 -10.12 10.43 11.71
CA SER A 114 -9.12 11.51 11.59
C SER A 114 -8.05 11.20 10.53
N ILE A 115 -7.50 9.97 10.53
CA ILE A 115 -6.50 9.54 9.55
C ILE A 115 -7.08 9.57 8.12
N LEU A 116 -8.31 9.06 7.94
CA LEU A 116 -8.96 9.06 6.63
C LEU A 116 -9.26 10.47 6.13
N GLN A 117 -9.69 11.37 7.02
CA GLN A 117 -9.90 12.77 6.68
C GLN A 117 -8.60 13.45 6.27
N GLU A 118 -7.53 13.29 7.05
CA GLU A 118 -6.22 13.86 6.71
C GLU A 118 -5.69 13.31 5.37
N GLU A 119 -5.83 12.00 5.13
CA GLU A 119 -5.45 11.40 3.86
C GLU A 119 -6.26 11.95 2.68
N SER A 120 -7.56 12.20 2.88
CA SER A 120 -8.42 12.81 1.86
C SER A 120 -7.99 14.23 1.50
N VAL A 121 -7.61 15.04 2.50
CA VAL A 121 -7.09 16.39 2.29
C VAL A 121 -5.76 16.35 1.54
N ARG A 122 -4.82 15.51 1.98
CA ARG A 122 -3.52 15.33 1.29
C ARG A 122 -3.68 14.89 -0.17
N LYS A 123 -4.62 13.98 -0.43
CA LYS A 123 -4.95 13.55 -1.80
C LYS A 123 -5.50 14.73 -2.62
N ASN A 124 -6.41 15.51 -2.04
CA ASN A 124 -6.99 16.68 -2.69
C ASN A 124 -5.91 17.71 -3.04
N ASP A 125 -5.02 18.04 -2.11
CA ASP A 125 -3.89 18.96 -2.35
C ASP A 125 -2.99 18.48 -3.48
N ARG A 126 -2.68 17.18 -3.51
CA ARG A 126 -1.89 16.57 -4.59
C ARG A 126 -2.59 16.70 -5.95
N PHE A 127 -3.91 16.50 -6.01
CA PHE A 127 -4.67 16.69 -7.25
C PHE A 127 -4.70 18.16 -7.69
N GLN A 128 -4.84 19.09 -6.76
CA GLN A 128 -4.80 20.52 -7.05
C GLN A 128 -3.42 20.94 -7.60
N GLN A 129 -2.33 20.45 -7.00
CA GLN A 129 -0.98 20.71 -7.49
C GLN A 129 -0.77 20.18 -8.92
N LEU A 130 -1.29 18.98 -9.21
CA LEU A 130 -1.16 18.40 -10.55
C LEU A 130 -1.94 19.21 -11.59
N ALA A 131 -3.18 19.61 -11.27
CA ALA A 131 -3.99 20.49 -12.11
C ALA A 131 -3.32 21.85 -12.34
N PHE A 132 -2.66 22.41 -11.32
CA PHE A 132 -1.90 23.64 -11.45
C PHE A 132 -0.70 23.51 -12.39
N ILE A 133 0.06 22.42 -12.27
CA ILE A 133 1.20 22.15 -13.15
C ILE A 133 0.74 22.02 -14.61
N ASP A 134 -0.32 21.28 -14.86
CA ASP A 134 -0.84 21.08 -16.22
C ASP A 134 -1.38 22.38 -16.82
N LYS A 135 -2.09 23.19 -16.02
CA LYS A 135 -2.52 24.53 -16.44
C LYS A 135 -1.34 25.41 -16.82
N LYS A 136 -0.29 25.46 -15.99
CA LYS A 136 0.91 26.25 -16.26
C LYS A 136 1.62 25.80 -17.53
N ARG A 137 1.76 24.49 -17.75
CA ARG A 137 2.35 23.92 -18.97
C ARG A 137 1.54 24.30 -20.21
N PHE A 138 0.22 24.24 -20.12
CA PHE A 138 -0.66 24.60 -21.22
C PHE A 138 -0.56 26.10 -21.56
N GLU A 139 -0.53 26.97 -20.55
CA GLU A 139 -0.35 28.42 -20.73
C GLU A 139 1.01 28.74 -21.38
N GLU A 140 2.08 28.11 -20.91
CA GLU A 140 3.42 28.28 -21.46
C GLU A 140 3.50 27.82 -22.92
N MET A 141 2.94 26.64 -23.24
CA MET A 141 2.86 26.12 -24.60
C MET A 141 2.06 27.05 -25.52
N ARG A 142 0.92 27.56 -25.05
CA ARG A 142 0.10 28.51 -25.79
C ARG A 142 0.86 29.81 -26.07
N SER A 143 1.54 30.36 -25.06
CA SER A 143 2.35 31.56 -25.20
C SER A 143 3.51 31.37 -26.19
N HIS A 144 4.20 30.22 -26.10
CA HIS A 144 5.26 29.86 -27.02
C HIS A 144 4.76 29.77 -28.47
N ASN A 145 3.65 29.06 -28.69
CA ASN A 145 3.05 28.91 -30.02
C ASN A 145 2.62 30.26 -30.60
N GLN A 146 2.07 31.15 -29.78
CA GLN A 146 1.69 32.50 -30.21
C GLN A 146 2.91 33.34 -30.60
N SER A 147 3.99 33.26 -29.82
CA SER A 147 5.26 33.93 -30.15
C SER A 147 5.86 33.42 -31.46
N LEU A 148 5.86 32.09 -31.67
CA LEU A 148 6.35 31.48 -32.89
C LEU A 148 5.56 31.94 -34.13
N LEU A 149 4.24 32.04 -34.00
CA LEU A 149 3.38 32.54 -35.08
C LEU A 149 3.67 34.00 -35.42
N LEU A 150 3.94 34.86 -34.43
CA LEU A 150 4.32 36.25 -34.65
C LEU A 150 5.66 36.36 -35.39
N ILE A 151 6.66 35.57 -34.97
CA ILE A 151 7.98 35.54 -35.62
C ILE A 151 7.85 35.10 -37.09
N GLU A 152 7.03 34.09 -37.39
CA GLU A 152 6.84 33.63 -38.77
C GLU A 152 6.11 34.69 -39.62
N GLN A 153 5.11 35.38 -39.06
CA GLN A 153 4.44 36.49 -39.74
C GLN A 153 5.41 37.63 -40.06
N GLU A 154 6.23 38.03 -39.09
CA GLU A 154 7.24 39.09 -39.29
C GLU A 154 8.27 38.69 -40.34
N LYS A 155 8.74 37.43 -40.31
CA LYS A 155 9.64 36.88 -41.32
C LYS A 155 9.04 36.96 -42.71
N ILE A 156 7.78 36.56 -42.88
CA ILE A 156 7.06 36.67 -44.17
C ILE A 156 6.97 38.13 -44.61
N GLN A 157 6.66 39.05 -43.70
CA GLN A 157 6.58 40.48 -43.99
C GLN A 157 7.93 41.03 -44.48
N ILE A 158 9.02 40.74 -43.77
CA ILE A 158 10.37 41.15 -44.17
C ILE A 158 10.72 40.58 -45.55
N MET A 159 10.36 39.33 -45.84
CA MET A 159 10.61 38.74 -47.17
C MET A 159 9.84 39.47 -48.28
N ARG A 160 8.58 39.84 -48.05
CA ARG A 160 7.77 40.61 -49.01
C ARG A 160 8.37 41.99 -49.26
N GLU A 161 8.71 42.71 -48.19
CA GLU A 161 9.32 44.04 -48.29
C GLU A 161 10.66 44.00 -49.02
N LYS A 162 11.51 43.01 -48.74
CA LYS A 162 12.77 42.79 -49.45
C LYS A 162 12.56 42.55 -50.94
N HIS A 163 11.60 41.69 -51.30
CA HIS A 163 11.28 41.41 -52.70
C HIS A 163 10.78 42.66 -53.44
N ASP A 164 9.92 43.45 -52.81
CA ASP A 164 9.39 44.69 -53.40
C ASP A 164 10.48 45.75 -53.57
N MET A 165 11.36 45.90 -52.58
CA MET A 165 12.49 46.81 -52.66
C MET A 165 13.47 46.40 -53.77
N GLU A 166 13.76 45.11 -53.91
CA GLU A 166 14.61 44.61 -54.99
C GLU A 166 13.96 44.85 -56.36
N THR A 167 12.66 44.63 -56.48
CA THR A 167 11.91 44.91 -57.70
C THR A 167 11.94 46.40 -58.06
N ARG A 168 11.76 47.30 -57.08
CA ARG A 168 11.86 48.76 -57.27
C ARG A 168 13.26 49.18 -57.67
N LYS A 169 14.31 48.63 -57.04
CA LYS A 169 15.72 48.87 -57.41
C LYS A 169 16.01 48.43 -58.84
N ARG A 170 15.56 47.24 -59.25
CA ARG A 170 15.72 46.73 -60.63
C ARG A 170 15.01 47.65 -61.64
N ARG A 171 13.79 48.09 -61.35
CA ARG A 171 13.05 49.03 -62.22
C ARG A 171 13.75 50.39 -62.33
N ARG A 172 14.27 50.93 -61.23
CA ARG A 172 15.03 52.19 -61.22
C ARG A 172 16.36 52.06 -61.97
N SER A 173 17.07 50.95 -61.77
CA SER A 173 18.33 50.65 -62.47
C SER A 173 18.14 50.54 -63.98
N LYS A 174 17.06 49.88 -64.44
CA LYS A 174 16.69 49.85 -65.87
C LYS A 174 16.40 51.25 -66.42
N ARG A 175 15.56 52.04 -65.73
CA ARG A 175 15.25 53.44 -66.14
C ARG A 175 16.49 54.34 -66.21
N MET A 176 17.50 54.11 -65.37
CA MET A 176 18.76 54.87 -65.43
C MET A 176 19.70 54.40 -66.55
N LYS A 177 19.58 53.14 -66.98
CA LYS A 177 20.39 52.59 -68.09
C LYS A 177 19.83 52.94 -69.47
N ASP A 178 18.53 53.19 -69.55
CA ASP A 178 17.85 53.59 -70.80
C ASP A 178 17.27 55.03 -70.68
N PRO A 179 18.11 56.08 -70.53
CA PRO A 179 17.61 57.44 -70.31
C PRO A 179 17.08 58.17 -71.56
N TRP A 180 17.24 57.60 -72.76
CA TRP A 180 16.85 58.24 -74.04
C TRP A 180 16.28 57.21 -75.04
N ASP A 181 15.06 56.75 -74.76
CA ASP A 181 14.11 56.19 -75.74
C ASP A 181 12.77 56.93 -75.58
#